data_AF-A0A2I1MN81-F1
#
_entry.id   AF-A0A2I1MN81-F1
#
_cell.length_a   1.000
_cell.length_b   1.000
_cell.length_c   1.000
_cell.angle_alpha   90.00
_cell.angle_beta   90.00
_cell.angle_gamma   90.00
#
_symmetry.space_group_name_H-M   'P 1'
#
loop_
_entity.id
_entity.type
_entity.pdbx_description
1 polymer ?
#
loop_
_entity_poly.entity_id
_entity_poly.type
_entity_poly.pdbx_seq_one_letter_code
_entity_poly.pdbx_strand_id
1 'polypeptide(L)'
;MKKKWFGLGMLLVVGQLALTACDQEKAEPTYDQAPVEEEVTAQEEGNQVPSSQAQSSAVSQAEEAEATASGSEDGDRETYIQNLRQANARWGKRLDQAIASGLPTAQSVQAADRDPGDVHPAIAALYQKLDQELAKENHQENYRELYSDTFVLEKMLLPEFDAADQEALDQLREWLTGLVYEDYQNRLDAKWRMSQYVLDHLDFAKQMADVAALTDESFDEVNRLAVHTGVAMEAYITLINYPNFKDEIPFQADLYAHIVWPYTTDIGSTRIQAQDPATGDIWFGVPLTGDVGPKPAVDYEARYGVAITNHYPEGSAKTSTPPSGTAGKSQRLRNFMLTWGQEMGQAYQAYSPDQPADFYGAKLPQEDFEIALDGKTRQVQAGDEADDLRLLAAYSDIEDKTNPKPERHFYLFVEDKGQPRILIAEEGPDAKGQVHFKDTANQALRQGFLEIYND
;
A
#
# COMPACT_ATOMS: atom_id res chain seq x y z
N MET A 1 -28.81 -53.35 -13.87
CA MET A 1 -27.57 -54.15 -13.70
C MET A 1 -26.55 -53.23 -13.03
N LYS A 2 -26.43 -53.23 -11.70
CA LYS A 2 -25.48 -53.99 -10.85
C LYS A 2 -23.97 -53.74 -11.15
N LYS A 3 -23.37 -52.96 -10.23
CA LYS A 3 -22.09 -53.16 -9.49
C LYS A 3 -20.74 -53.08 -10.23
N LYS A 4 -19.84 -52.24 -9.71
CA LYS A 4 -18.64 -52.54 -8.83
C LYS A 4 -17.80 -51.24 -8.76
N TRP A 5 -17.45 -50.59 -7.64
CA TRP A 5 -16.73 -50.98 -6.41
C TRP A 5 -15.37 -51.64 -6.64
N PHE A 6 -14.31 -50.85 -6.45
CA PHE A 6 -13.05 -51.26 -5.82
C PHE A 6 -12.58 -50.11 -4.93
N GLY A 7 -12.49 -50.41 -3.62
CA GLY A 7 -11.63 -49.68 -2.70
C GLY A 7 -10.40 -50.52 -2.41
N LEU A 8 -9.28 -49.85 -2.11
CA LEU A 8 -8.08 -50.29 -1.41
C LEU A 8 -7.16 -49.05 -1.41
N GLY A 9 -6.46 -48.64 -0.37
CA GLY A 9 -6.22 -49.17 0.95
C GLY A 9 -5.26 -48.18 1.62
N MET A 10 -5.59 -47.85 2.86
CA MET A 10 -4.80 -47.05 3.79
C MET A 10 -3.43 -47.72 4.01
N LEU A 11 -2.33 -46.98 3.85
CA LEU A 11 -1.04 -47.34 4.42
C LEU A 11 -0.47 -46.12 5.17
N LEU A 12 -0.73 -46.10 6.47
CA LEU A 12 0.01 -45.32 7.45
C LEU A 12 1.41 -45.94 7.56
N VAL A 13 2.43 -45.20 7.12
CA VAL A 13 3.82 -45.47 7.50
C VAL A 13 4.20 -44.42 8.53
N VAL A 14 4.22 -44.86 9.79
CA VAL A 14 4.84 -44.16 10.91
C VAL A 14 6.33 -44.36 10.77
N GLY A 15 7.04 -43.31 10.36
CA GLY A 15 8.50 -43.25 10.35
C GLY A 15 8.98 -42.30 11.43
N GLN A 16 9.30 -42.83 12.61
CA GLN A 16 10.14 -42.16 13.59
C GLN A 16 11.53 -41.97 12.99
N LEU A 17 12.03 -40.74 12.94
CA LEU A 17 13.44 -40.47 12.72
C LEU A 17 13.98 -39.61 13.86
N ALA A 18 15.06 -40.14 14.41
CA ALA A 18 15.71 -39.75 15.64
C ALA A 18 16.34 -38.35 15.55
N LEU A 19 16.20 -37.62 16.65
CA LEU A 19 17.08 -36.51 17.01
C LEU A 19 18.54 -36.97 16.95
N THR A 20 19.34 -36.29 16.13
CA THR A 20 20.80 -36.25 16.33
C THR A 20 21.17 -34.77 16.40
N ALA A 21 21.53 -34.36 17.62
CA ALA A 21 22.09 -33.05 17.89
C ALA A 21 23.51 -32.97 17.32
N CYS A 22 23.80 -31.91 16.57
CA CYS A 22 25.16 -31.43 16.36
C CYS A 22 25.19 -29.95 16.76
N ASP A 23 25.99 -29.68 17.79
CA ASP A 23 26.48 -28.36 18.19
C ASP A 23 27.03 -27.59 16.99
N GLN A 24 26.61 -26.33 16.82
CA GLN A 24 27.47 -25.27 16.30
C GLN A 24 27.15 -23.94 17.01
N GLU A 25 27.97 -23.70 18.02
CA GLU A 25 28.68 -22.45 18.35
C GLU A 25 28.10 -21.13 17.80
N LYS A 26 27.62 -20.30 18.73
CA LYS A 26 27.31 -18.88 18.58
C LYS A 26 28.56 -18.11 18.11
N ALA A 27 28.44 -17.38 17.00
CA ALA A 27 29.32 -16.27 16.68
C ALA A 27 28.47 -15.00 16.52
N GLU A 28 28.59 -14.09 17.49
CA GLU A 28 28.07 -12.72 17.43
C GLU A 28 29.04 -11.87 16.60
N PRO A 29 28.57 -11.00 15.69
CA PRO A 29 29.44 -10.04 15.03
C PRO A 29 29.62 -8.78 15.90
N THR A 30 30.84 -8.59 16.38
CA THR A 30 31.38 -7.33 16.94
C THR A 30 31.42 -6.24 15.88
N TYR A 31 30.78 -5.10 16.15
CA TYR A 31 30.90 -3.87 15.39
C TYR A 31 32.14 -3.10 15.87
N ASP A 32 33.16 -2.98 15.02
CA ASP A 32 34.30 -2.09 15.24
C ASP A 32 33.93 -0.66 14.81
N GLN A 33 33.94 0.26 15.77
CA GLN A 33 33.85 1.70 15.54
C GLN A 33 35.25 2.27 15.31
N ALA A 34 35.46 2.95 14.19
CA ALA A 34 36.59 3.86 14.00
C ALA A 34 36.06 5.30 13.83
N PRO A 35 36.72 6.30 14.43
CA PRO A 35 36.16 7.64 14.58
C PRO A 35 36.45 8.51 13.36
N VAL A 36 35.48 9.35 12.97
CA VAL A 36 35.71 10.46 12.05
C VAL A 36 35.67 11.74 12.86
N GLU A 37 36.81 12.42 12.91
CA GLU A 37 37.01 13.71 13.55
C GLU A 37 36.26 14.81 12.77
N GLU A 38 35.49 15.61 13.50
CA GLU A 38 34.93 16.88 13.03
C GLU A 38 36.04 17.92 12.91
N GLU A 39 36.20 18.53 11.73
CA GLU A 39 36.90 19.80 11.59
C GLU A 39 35.93 20.87 11.07
N VAL A 40 35.65 21.81 11.98
CA VAL A 40 34.84 23.00 11.78
C VAL A 40 35.71 24.09 11.18
N THR A 41 35.35 24.61 10.00
CA THR A 41 35.75 25.96 9.60
C THR A 41 34.59 26.68 8.93
N ALA A 42 34.09 27.69 9.65
CA ALA A 42 33.16 28.69 9.16
C ALA A 42 33.88 29.76 8.34
N GLN A 43 33.28 30.19 7.23
CA GLN A 43 33.48 31.52 6.66
C GLN A 43 32.15 32.07 6.14
N GLU A 44 31.74 33.18 6.75
CA GLU A 44 30.65 34.07 6.34
C GLU A 44 31.09 34.96 5.17
N GLU A 45 30.20 35.15 4.19
CA GLU A 45 30.02 36.33 3.32
C GLU A 45 28.72 36.02 2.55
N GLY A 46 27.63 36.78 2.56
CA GLY A 46 27.51 38.22 2.52
C GLY A 46 26.80 38.62 1.22
N ASN A 47 25.50 38.92 1.34
CA ASN A 47 24.80 39.99 0.64
C ASN A 47 23.87 39.69 -0.58
N GLN A 48 22.59 40.02 -0.35
CA GLN A 48 21.68 40.85 -1.17
C GLN A 48 20.89 40.30 -2.38
N VAL A 49 19.58 40.25 -2.14
CA VAL A 49 18.43 40.39 -3.05
C VAL A 49 18.43 41.78 -3.73
N PRO A 50 17.84 41.90 -4.93
CA PRO A 50 16.95 43.03 -5.16
C PRO A 50 15.61 42.65 -5.80
N SER A 51 14.56 43.21 -5.20
CA SER A 51 13.23 43.44 -5.74
C SER A 51 13.26 44.55 -6.80
N SER A 52 12.44 44.43 -7.85
CA SER A 52 11.85 45.62 -8.48
C SER A 52 10.48 45.31 -9.06
N GLN A 53 9.48 45.99 -8.52
CA GLN A 53 8.18 46.24 -9.14
C GLN A 53 8.35 47.12 -10.39
N ALA A 54 7.60 46.81 -11.44
CA ALA A 54 7.14 47.81 -12.41
C ALA A 54 5.73 47.42 -12.87
N GLN A 55 4.74 48.18 -12.42
CA GLN A 55 3.36 48.14 -12.88
C GLN A 55 3.19 48.95 -14.18
N SER A 56 2.13 48.57 -14.92
CA SER A 56 1.35 49.37 -15.85
C SER A 56 1.88 49.51 -17.27
N SER A 57 1.23 48.85 -18.23
CA SER A 57 0.24 49.47 -19.14
C SER A 57 -0.07 48.54 -20.33
N ALA A 58 -1.20 47.83 -20.32
CA ALA A 58 -1.95 47.44 -21.53
C ALA A 58 -3.22 46.65 -21.15
N VAL A 59 -4.20 47.36 -20.60
CA VAL A 59 -5.60 46.89 -20.61
C VAL A 59 -6.12 47.09 -22.03
N SER A 60 -6.12 46.04 -22.86
CA SER A 60 -7.01 45.90 -24.02
C SER A 60 -6.81 44.57 -24.78
N GLN A 61 -6.71 43.41 -24.10
CA GLN A 61 -6.79 42.08 -24.75
C GLN A 61 -7.42 41.00 -23.84
N ALA A 62 -8.18 41.38 -22.82
CA ALA A 62 -8.70 40.43 -21.82
C ALA A 62 -10.12 39.89 -22.10
N GLU A 63 -10.74 40.21 -23.24
CA GLU A 63 -12.10 39.71 -23.57
C GLU A 63 -12.15 38.78 -24.79
N GLU A 64 -11.00 38.37 -25.35
CA GLU A 64 -10.92 37.41 -26.46
C GLU A 64 -9.99 36.21 -26.20
N ALA A 65 -9.50 36.06 -24.96
CA ALA A 65 -8.65 34.94 -24.52
C ALA A 65 -9.32 34.01 -23.49
N GLU A 66 -10.62 34.19 -23.23
CA GLU A 66 -11.42 33.32 -22.33
C GLU A 66 -12.33 32.34 -23.10
N ALA A 67 -12.18 32.24 -24.43
CA ALA A 67 -12.99 31.34 -25.27
C ALA A 67 -12.19 30.18 -25.92
N THR A 68 -10.92 29.99 -25.56
CA THR A 68 -10.08 28.88 -26.07
C THR A 68 -9.36 28.07 -24.98
N ALA A 69 -9.61 28.34 -23.70
CA ALA A 69 -9.10 27.56 -22.58
C ALA A 69 -10.20 26.71 -21.89
N SER A 70 -11.10 26.14 -22.70
CA SER A 70 -12.06 25.12 -22.25
C SER A 70 -11.93 23.81 -23.05
N GLY A 71 -10.72 23.49 -23.51
CA GLY A 71 -10.34 22.09 -23.69
C GLY A 71 -10.32 21.49 -22.29
N SER A 72 -11.38 20.78 -21.94
CA SER A 72 -11.58 20.26 -20.58
C SER A 72 -10.42 19.35 -20.20
N GLU A 73 -9.87 19.49 -18.99
CA GLU A 73 -8.92 18.54 -18.37
C GLU A 73 -9.38 17.07 -18.52
N ASP A 74 -10.71 16.86 -18.59
CA ASP A 74 -11.36 15.58 -18.85
C ASP A 74 -11.06 14.99 -20.24
N GLY A 75 -10.89 15.83 -21.25
CA GLY A 75 -10.53 15.42 -22.62
C GLY A 75 -9.05 15.05 -22.75
N ASP A 76 -8.18 15.71 -22.00
CA ASP A 76 -6.76 15.35 -21.91
C ASP A 76 -6.59 14.02 -21.17
N ARG A 77 -7.39 13.77 -20.11
CA ARG A 77 -7.42 12.49 -19.38
C ARG A 77 -7.93 11.34 -20.25
N GLU A 78 -9.05 11.51 -20.94
CA GLU A 78 -9.57 10.46 -21.84
C GLU A 78 -8.54 10.11 -22.92
N THR A 79 -7.90 11.13 -23.52
CA THR A 79 -6.84 10.94 -24.51
C THR A 79 -5.65 10.16 -23.92
N TYR A 80 -5.22 10.51 -22.71
CA TYR A 80 -4.14 9.80 -22.02
C TYR A 80 -4.45 8.32 -21.80
N ILE A 81 -5.66 8.03 -21.30
CA ILE A 81 -6.16 6.67 -21.08
C ILE A 81 -6.17 5.87 -22.39
N GLN A 82 -6.67 6.46 -23.48
CA GLN A 82 -6.69 5.77 -24.78
C GLN A 82 -5.29 5.49 -25.32
N ASN A 83 -4.33 6.40 -25.12
CA ASN A 83 -2.94 6.18 -25.51
C ASN A 83 -2.30 5.04 -24.72
N LEU A 84 -2.56 4.94 -23.40
CA LEU A 84 -2.11 3.80 -22.60
C LEU A 84 -2.74 2.48 -23.04
N ARG A 85 -4.03 2.48 -23.41
CA ARG A 85 -4.67 1.28 -23.97
C ARG A 85 -4.02 0.83 -25.28
N GLN A 86 -3.62 1.77 -26.13
CA GLN A 86 -2.90 1.46 -27.36
C GLN A 86 -1.52 0.87 -27.07
N ALA A 87 -0.80 1.42 -26.09
CA ALA A 87 0.48 0.86 -25.63
C ALA A 87 0.31 -0.57 -25.08
N ASN A 88 -0.67 -0.80 -24.20
CA ASN A 88 -0.98 -2.13 -23.67
C ASN A 88 -1.41 -3.12 -24.78
N ALA A 89 -2.15 -2.67 -25.80
CA ALA A 89 -2.52 -3.50 -26.93
C ALA A 89 -1.33 -3.83 -27.85
N ARG A 90 -0.38 -2.91 -27.99
CA ARG A 90 0.89 -3.13 -28.71
C ARG A 90 1.72 -4.18 -27.98
N TRP A 91 1.94 -3.99 -26.68
CA TRP A 91 2.65 -4.94 -25.83
C TRP A 91 1.97 -6.32 -25.85
N GLY A 92 0.65 -6.41 -25.67
CA GLY A 92 -0.08 -7.68 -25.67
C GLY A 92 0.13 -8.50 -26.96
N LYS A 93 0.15 -7.85 -28.13
CA LYS A 93 0.44 -8.53 -29.41
C LYS A 93 1.88 -9.05 -29.47
N ARG A 94 2.85 -8.27 -28.97
CA ARG A 94 4.25 -8.68 -28.91
C ARG A 94 4.44 -9.85 -27.95
N LEU A 95 3.83 -9.78 -26.77
CA LEU A 95 3.83 -10.84 -25.78
C LEU A 95 3.26 -12.15 -26.35
N ASP A 96 2.12 -12.11 -27.05
CA ASP A 96 1.56 -13.29 -27.72
C ASP A 96 2.54 -13.92 -28.72
N GLN A 97 3.27 -13.09 -29.48
CA GLN A 97 4.30 -13.55 -30.42
C GLN A 97 5.49 -14.16 -29.69
N ALA A 98 5.97 -13.54 -28.61
CA ALA A 98 7.06 -14.05 -27.79
C ALA A 98 6.69 -15.39 -27.14
N ILE A 99 5.49 -15.52 -26.59
CA ILE A 99 4.99 -16.79 -26.03
C ILE A 99 4.91 -17.86 -27.12
N ALA A 100 4.39 -17.53 -28.31
CA ALA A 100 4.24 -18.49 -29.40
C ALA A 100 5.58 -18.94 -30.02
N SER A 101 6.58 -18.05 -30.03
CA SER A 101 7.92 -18.33 -30.57
C SER A 101 8.91 -18.90 -29.54
N GLY A 102 8.58 -18.79 -28.26
CA GLY A 102 9.43 -19.17 -27.14
C GLY A 102 10.02 -17.93 -26.46
N LEU A 103 9.79 -17.79 -25.15
CA LEU A 103 10.31 -16.68 -24.38
C LEU A 103 11.85 -16.70 -24.30
N PRO A 104 12.51 -15.53 -24.22
CA PRO A 104 13.95 -15.44 -24.01
C PRO A 104 14.38 -16.17 -22.74
N THR A 105 15.50 -16.89 -22.81
CA THR A 105 16.16 -17.48 -21.62
C THR A 105 17.16 -16.51 -21.01
N ALA A 106 17.51 -16.67 -19.74
CA ALA A 106 18.58 -15.96 -19.05
C ALA A 106 19.89 -15.99 -19.85
N GLN A 107 20.24 -17.15 -20.42
CA GLN A 107 21.41 -17.27 -21.29
C GLN A 107 21.31 -16.38 -22.54
N SER A 108 20.15 -16.35 -23.20
CA SER A 108 19.94 -15.50 -24.39
C SER A 108 19.93 -14.02 -24.05
N VAL A 109 19.31 -13.63 -22.93
CA VAL A 109 19.28 -12.25 -22.46
C VAL A 109 20.68 -11.79 -22.10
N GLN A 110 21.46 -12.62 -21.39
CA GLN A 110 22.85 -12.31 -21.03
C GLN A 110 23.78 -12.17 -22.25
N ALA A 111 23.51 -12.91 -23.33
CA ALA A 111 24.26 -12.84 -24.58
C ALA A 111 23.78 -11.72 -25.52
N ALA A 112 22.61 -11.12 -25.28
CA ALA A 112 22.07 -10.05 -26.11
C ALA A 112 22.87 -8.76 -25.95
N ASP A 113 22.85 -7.93 -27.00
CA ASP A 113 23.22 -6.52 -26.87
C ASP A 113 22.10 -5.80 -26.12
N ARG A 114 22.44 -5.29 -24.93
CA ARG A 114 21.50 -4.61 -24.03
C ARG A 114 21.76 -3.10 -23.96
N ASP A 115 22.47 -2.54 -24.93
CA ASP A 115 22.50 -1.10 -25.14
C ASP A 115 21.18 -0.67 -25.82
N PRO A 116 20.28 0.07 -25.14
CA PRO A 116 19.04 0.54 -25.76
C PRO A 116 19.28 1.65 -26.78
N GLY A 117 20.49 2.19 -26.90
CA GLY A 117 20.81 3.32 -27.76
C GLY A 117 20.38 4.66 -27.15
N ASP A 118 20.01 5.60 -28.02
CA ASP A 118 19.55 6.95 -27.62
C ASP A 118 18.07 6.89 -27.26
N VAL A 119 17.79 6.53 -26.00
CA VAL A 119 16.44 6.44 -25.41
C VAL A 119 16.31 7.37 -24.22
N HIS A 120 15.07 7.59 -23.77
CA HIS A 120 14.75 8.35 -22.58
C HIS A 120 15.58 7.86 -21.35
N PRO A 121 16.13 8.77 -20.52
CA PRO A 121 16.98 8.39 -19.38
C PRO A 121 16.35 7.40 -18.41
N ALA A 122 15.04 7.46 -18.20
CA ALA A 122 14.30 6.50 -17.37
C ALA A 122 14.37 5.07 -17.94
N ILE A 123 14.32 4.91 -19.26
CA ILE A 123 14.42 3.61 -19.94
C ILE A 123 15.86 3.10 -19.86
N ALA A 124 16.85 3.97 -20.11
CA ALA A 124 18.25 3.61 -19.92
C ALA A 124 18.54 3.14 -18.48
N ALA A 125 17.94 3.79 -17.47
CA ALA A 125 18.07 3.39 -16.07
C ALA A 125 17.41 2.03 -15.77
N LEU A 126 16.27 1.70 -16.41
CA LEU A 126 15.66 0.37 -16.32
C LEU A 126 16.58 -0.74 -16.89
N TYR A 127 17.22 -0.49 -18.04
CA TYR A 127 18.20 -1.40 -18.63
C TYR A 127 19.42 -1.59 -17.73
N GLN A 128 19.95 -0.48 -17.18
CA GLN A 128 21.05 -0.55 -16.21
C GLN A 128 20.64 -1.36 -14.97
N LYS A 129 19.39 -1.23 -14.51
CA LYS A 129 18.87 -2.02 -13.39
C LYS A 129 18.82 -3.50 -13.73
N LEU A 130 18.38 -3.88 -14.93
CA LEU A 130 18.43 -5.27 -15.39
C LEU A 130 19.85 -5.83 -15.35
N ASP A 131 20.84 -5.09 -15.86
CA ASP A 131 22.25 -5.52 -15.83
C ASP A 131 22.77 -5.72 -14.40
N GLN A 132 22.37 -4.85 -13.46
CA GLN A 132 22.70 -5.01 -12.05
C GLN A 132 22.07 -6.27 -11.45
N GLU A 133 20.83 -6.60 -11.79
CA GLU A 133 20.15 -7.82 -11.33
C GLU A 133 20.82 -9.07 -11.90
N LEU A 134 21.14 -9.10 -13.19
CA LEU A 134 21.82 -10.22 -13.85
C LEU A 134 23.23 -10.49 -13.29
N ALA A 135 23.87 -9.49 -12.69
CA ALA A 135 25.19 -9.62 -12.08
C ALA A 135 25.18 -10.22 -10.67
N LYS A 136 24.01 -10.40 -10.04
CA LYS A 136 23.90 -10.92 -8.67
C LYS A 136 24.09 -12.43 -8.62
N GLU A 137 24.93 -12.91 -7.70
CA GLU A 137 25.19 -14.35 -7.51
C GLU A 137 24.07 -15.09 -6.73
N ASN A 138 23.19 -14.36 -6.03
CA ASN A 138 22.38 -14.92 -4.95
C ASN A 138 20.94 -15.35 -5.33
N HIS A 139 20.57 -15.36 -6.61
CA HIS A 139 19.25 -15.84 -7.12
C HIS A 139 18.00 -15.24 -6.43
N GLN A 140 18.14 -14.09 -5.77
CA GLN A 140 17.03 -13.24 -5.30
C GLN A 140 16.81 -12.13 -6.32
N GLU A 141 16.52 -12.52 -7.55
CA GLU A 141 16.38 -11.61 -8.67
C GLU A 141 14.98 -11.00 -8.63
N ASN A 142 14.89 -9.67 -8.68
CA ASN A 142 13.62 -8.97 -8.57
C ASN A 142 13.05 -8.58 -9.95
N TYR A 143 13.10 -9.52 -10.90
CA TYR A 143 12.70 -9.27 -12.28
C TYR A 143 11.23 -8.87 -12.41
N ARG A 144 10.36 -9.34 -11.52
CA ARG A 144 8.93 -9.01 -11.58
C ARG A 144 8.62 -7.60 -11.06
N GLU A 145 9.32 -7.10 -10.03
CA GLU A 145 9.21 -5.68 -9.67
C GLU A 145 9.75 -4.80 -10.79
N LEU A 146 10.89 -5.15 -11.39
CA LEU A 146 11.41 -4.42 -12.53
C LEU A 146 10.44 -4.44 -13.73
N TYR A 147 9.77 -5.58 -13.98
CA TYR A 147 8.72 -5.70 -15.00
C TYR A 147 7.54 -4.76 -14.71
N SER A 148 7.10 -4.69 -13.45
CA SER A 148 6.08 -3.73 -12.98
C SER A 148 6.49 -2.28 -13.24
N ASP A 149 7.73 -1.93 -12.89
CA ASP A 149 8.26 -0.59 -13.04
C ASP A 149 8.29 -0.14 -14.52
N THR A 150 8.46 -1.06 -15.49
CA THR A 150 8.35 -0.71 -16.91
C THR A 150 6.96 -0.17 -17.28
N PHE A 151 5.89 -0.66 -16.65
CA PHE A 151 4.53 -0.17 -16.89
C PHE A 151 4.24 1.10 -16.10
N VAL A 152 4.78 1.22 -14.89
CA VAL A 152 4.59 2.42 -14.07
C VAL A 152 5.28 3.63 -14.72
N LEU A 153 6.51 3.46 -15.20
CA LEU A 153 7.22 4.54 -15.89
C LEU A 153 6.57 4.89 -17.24
N GLU A 154 6.05 3.93 -18.00
CA GLU A 154 5.24 4.24 -19.20
C GLU A 154 3.95 4.98 -18.84
N LYS A 155 3.30 4.67 -17.72
CA LYS A 155 2.15 5.45 -17.22
C LYS A 155 2.54 6.87 -16.88
N MET A 156 3.67 7.11 -16.22
CA MET A 156 4.08 8.44 -15.77
C MET A 156 4.62 9.32 -16.91
N LEU A 157 5.38 8.72 -17.85
CA LEU A 157 6.18 9.44 -18.83
C LEU A 157 5.66 9.30 -20.27
N LEU A 158 4.43 8.78 -20.46
CA LEU A 158 3.87 8.51 -21.79
C LEU A 158 4.03 9.66 -22.80
N PRO A 159 3.83 10.94 -22.44
CA PRO A 159 3.98 12.05 -23.39
C PRO A 159 5.44 12.33 -23.79
N GLU A 160 6.41 11.85 -23.01
CA GLU A 160 7.84 12.01 -23.27
C GLU A 160 8.38 10.92 -24.20
N PHE A 161 7.67 9.79 -24.33
CA PHE A 161 8.16 8.63 -25.06
C PHE A 161 7.85 8.68 -26.55
N ASP A 162 8.88 8.49 -27.36
CA ASP A 162 8.74 8.27 -28.79
C ASP A 162 8.62 6.77 -29.16
N ALA A 163 8.68 6.46 -30.46
CA ALA A 163 8.57 5.09 -30.93
C ALA A 163 9.79 4.22 -30.58
N ALA A 164 10.99 4.79 -30.50
CA ALA A 164 12.20 4.07 -30.11
C ALA A 164 12.18 3.76 -28.61
N ASP A 165 11.71 4.70 -27.79
CA ASP A 165 11.46 4.50 -26.36
C ASP A 165 10.48 3.36 -26.10
N GLN A 166 9.34 3.37 -26.79
CA GLN A 166 8.32 2.34 -26.66
C GLN A 166 8.81 0.96 -27.11
N GLU A 167 9.62 0.90 -28.17
CA GLU A 167 10.23 -0.35 -28.64
C GLU A 167 11.25 -0.89 -27.63
N ALA A 168 12.09 -0.03 -27.05
CA ALA A 168 13.05 -0.41 -26.02
C ALA A 168 12.33 -0.93 -24.76
N LEU A 169 11.26 -0.26 -24.32
CA LEU A 169 10.44 -0.75 -23.20
C LEU A 169 9.82 -2.12 -23.48
N ASP A 170 9.26 -2.32 -24.68
CA ASP A 170 8.65 -3.59 -25.05
C ASP A 170 9.70 -4.72 -25.19
N GLN A 171 10.91 -4.41 -25.68
CA GLN A 171 12.02 -5.36 -25.71
C GLN A 171 12.48 -5.74 -24.29
N LEU A 172 12.58 -4.77 -23.38
CA LEU A 172 12.92 -5.02 -21.99
C LEU A 172 11.85 -5.89 -21.31
N ARG A 173 10.57 -5.59 -21.52
CA ARG A 173 9.43 -6.38 -21.03
C ARG A 173 9.47 -7.82 -21.51
N GLU A 174 9.84 -8.05 -22.76
CA GLU A 174 10.02 -9.38 -23.33
C GLU A 174 11.12 -10.18 -22.61
N TRP A 175 12.29 -9.56 -22.37
CA TRP A 175 13.36 -10.19 -21.59
C TRP A 175 12.94 -10.48 -20.16
N LEU A 176 12.30 -9.52 -19.48
CA LEU A 176 11.84 -9.69 -18.11
C LEU A 176 10.76 -10.77 -17.99
N THR A 177 9.87 -10.88 -18.97
CA THR A 177 8.87 -11.96 -19.04
C THR A 177 9.55 -13.32 -19.10
N GLY A 178 10.56 -13.46 -19.96
CA GLY A 178 11.36 -14.68 -20.07
C GLY A 178 12.13 -15.02 -18.80
N LEU A 179 12.80 -14.04 -18.20
CA LEU A 179 13.54 -14.21 -16.95
C LEU A 179 12.64 -14.60 -15.77
N VAL A 180 11.48 -13.94 -15.63
CA VAL A 180 10.49 -14.33 -14.62
C VAL A 180 9.99 -15.74 -14.89
N TYR A 181 9.68 -16.09 -16.14
CA TYR A 181 9.22 -17.44 -16.48
C TYR A 181 10.27 -18.50 -16.13
N GLU A 182 11.53 -18.29 -16.51
CA GLU A 182 12.63 -19.21 -16.26
C GLU A 182 12.95 -19.36 -14.78
N ASP A 183 12.93 -18.28 -13.98
CA ASP A 183 13.12 -18.37 -12.53
C ASP A 183 12.05 -19.29 -11.88
N TYR A 184 10.79 -19.17 -12.29
CA TYR A 184 9.74 -20.05 -11.80
C TYR A 184 9.95 -21.51 -12.23
N GLN A 185 10.35 -21.74 -13.49
CA GLN A 185 10.64 -23.09 -13.97
C GLN A 185 11.80 -23.73 -13.22
N ASN A 186 12.89 -22.98 -12.99
CA ASN A 186 14.04 -23.45 -12.23
C ASN A 186 13.66 -23.88 -10.81
N ARG A 187 12.74 -23.15 -10.15
CA ARG A 187 12.22 -23.52 -8.82
C ARG A 187 11.34 -24.76 -8.85
N LEU A 188 10.49 -24.91 -9.88
CA LEU A 188 9.70 -26.14 -10.09
C LEU A 188 10.61 -27.35 -10.29
N ASP A 189 11.68 -27.20 -11.08
CA ASP A 189 12.68 -28.24 -11.30
C ASP A 189 13.44 -28.59 -10.02
N ALA A 190 13.77 -27.57 -9.22
CA ALA A 190 14.34 -27.71 -7.87
C ALA A 190 13.36 -28.28 -6.82
N LYS A 191 12.16 -28.72 -7.23
CA LYS A 191 11.13 -29.37 -6.39
C LYS A 191 10.61 -28.48 -5.25
N TRP A 192 10.60 -27.17 -5.45
CA TRP A 192 9.89 -26.26 -4.55
C TRP A 192 8.39 -26.59 -4.57
N ARG A 193 7.75 -26.57 -3.39
CA ARG A 193 6.31 -26.82 -3.28
C ARG A 193 5.55 -25.59 -3.76
N MET A 194 5.01 -25.69 -4.96
CA MET A 194 4.23 -24.64 -5.62
C MET A 194 2.77 -25.13 -5.74
N SER A 195 1.79 -24.28 -5.44
CA SER A 195 0.39 -24.60 -5.69
C SER A 195 0.07 -24.39 -7.19
N GLN A 196 -0.99 -25.02 -7.71
CA GLN A 196 -1.45 -24.77 -9.09
C GLN A 196 -1.73 -23.28 -9.33
N TYR A 197 -2.19 -22.60 -8.28
CA TYR A 197 -2.37 -21.16 -8.25
C TYR A 197 -1.10 -20.40 -8.66
N VAL A 198 0.09 -20.87 -8.28
CA VAL A 198 1.38 -20.26 -8.67
C VAL A 198 1.65 -20.36 -10.17
N LEU A 199 1.24 -21.46 -10.82
CA LEU A 199 1.45 -21.64 -12.25
C LEU A 199 0.58 -20.68 -13.07
N ASP A 200 -0.61 -20.35 -12.56
CA ASP A 200 -1.47 -19.36 -13.20
C ASP A 200 -0.77 -17.97 -13.25
N HIS A 201 0.19 -17.69 -12.36
CA HIS A 201 0.95 -16.42 -12.34
C HIS A 201 1.89 -16.24 -13.53
N LEU A 202 2.19 -17.31 -14.25
CA LEU A 202 2.97 -17.28 -15.49
C LEU A 202 2.09 -17.06 -16.72
N ASP A 203 0.77 -16.91 -16.55
CA ASP A 203 -0.16 -16.59 -17.62
C ASP A 203 -0.21 -15.08 -17.87
N PHE A 204 0.89 -14.54 -18.41
CA PHE A 204 1.01 -13.12 -18.75
C PHE A 204 -0.01 -12.70 -19.82
N ALA A 205 -0.39 -13.61 -20.74
CA ALA A 205 -1.40 -13.34 -21.74
C ALA A 205 -2.78 -13.10 -21.09
N LYS A 206 -3.14 -13.92 -20.09
CA LYS A 206 -4.34 -13.68 -19.29
C LYS A 206 -4.28 -12.36 -18.53
N GLN A 207 -3.14 -12.00 -17.93
CA GLN A 207 -3.00 -10.71 -17.22
C GLN A 207 -3.29 -9.53 -18.15
N MET A 208 -2.72 -9.54 -19.36
CA MET A 208 -3.00 -8.51 -20.36
C MET A 208 -4.47 -8.51 -20.82
N ALA A 209 -5.08 -9.69 -20.95
CA ALA A 209 -6.51 -9.81 -21.28
C ALA A 209 -7.42 -9.25 -20.16
N ASP A 210 -7.08 -9.49 -18.89
CA ASP A 210 -7.82 -8.96 -17.74
C ASP A 210 -7.74 -7.42 -17.71
N VAL A 211 -6.55 -6.85 -17.96
CA VAL A 211 -6.36 -5.39 -18.07
C VAL A 211 -7.16 -4.81 -19.23
N ALA A 212 -7.16 -5.47 -20.39
CA ALA A 212 -7.93 -5.04 -21.56
C ALA A 212 -9.45 -5.08 -21.34
N ALA A 213 -9.92 -5.94 -20.41
CA ALA A 213 -11.34 -6.08 -20.09
C ALA A 213 -11.88 -5.03 -19.11
N LEU A 214 -11.01 -4.25 -18.46
CA LEU A 214 -11.42 -3.19 -17.54
C LEU A 214 -12.17 -2.08 -18.28
N THR A 215 -13.18 -1.51 -17.61
CA THR A 215 -13.79 -0.23 -18.03
C THR A 215 -12.75 0.88 -17.97
N ASP A 216 -12.97 2.00 -18.66
CA ASP A 216 -12.05 3.15 -18.60
C ASP A 216 -11.92 3.70 -17.16
N GLU A 217 -13.00 3.67 -16.39
CA GLU A 217 -13.00 4.06 -14.97
C GLU A 217 -12.08 3.15 -14.13
N SER A 218 -12.29 1.83 -14.19
CA SER A 218 -11.46 0.90 -13.42
C SER A 218 -10.02 0.85 -13.93
N PHE A 219 -9.80 1.01 -15.24
CA PHE A 219 -8.46 1.08 -15.83
C PHE A 219 -7.71 2.33 -15.35
N ASP A 220 -8.37 3.48 -15.30
CA ASP A 220 -7.77 4.69 -14.73
C ASP A 220 -7.47 4.52 -13.24
N GLU A 221 -8.41 3.95 -12.47
CA GLU A 221 -8.22 3.72 -11.03
C GLU A 221 -6.99 2.82 -10.75
N VAL A 222 -6.86 1.68 -11.43
CA VAL A 222 -5.69 0.79 -11.23
C VAL A 222 -4.38 1.43 -11.68
N ASN A 223 -4.40 2.28 -12.70
CA ASN A 223 -3.21 2.98 -13.16
C ASN A 223 -2.74 4.03 -12.15
N ARG A 224 -3.67 4.77 -11.53
CA ARG A 224 -3.35 5.71 -10.44
C ARG A 224 -2.75 4.99 -9.24
N LEU A 225 -3.36 3.88 -8.86
CA LEU A 225 -2.84 3.04 -7.78
C LEU A 225 -1.43 2.55 -8.13
N ALA A 226 -1.20 2.06 -9.34
CA ALA A 226 0.11 1.58 -9.78
C ALA A 226 1.19 2.69 -9.79
N VAL A 227 0.87 3.90 -10.26
CA VAL A 227 1.79 5.05 -10.23
C VAL A 227 2.21 5.39 -8.80
N HIS A 228 1.30 5.22 -7.83
CA HIS A 228 1.59 5.49 -6.44
C HIS A 228 2.31 4.35 -5.73
N THR A 229 1.89 3.10 -5.93
CA THR A 229 2.35 1.93 -5.16
C THR A 229 3.52 1.19 -5.82
N GLY A 230 3.77 1.42 -7.10
CA GLY A 230 4.70 0.65 -7.92
C GLY A 230 4.18 -0.72 -8.36
N VAL A 231 2.92 -1.06 -8.06
CA VAL A 231 2.33 -2.38 -8.36
C VAL A 231 1.34 -2.29 -9.53
N ALA A 232 1.84 -2.58 -10.72
CA ALA A 232 1.08 -2.56 -11.97
C ALA A 232 0.30 -3.86 -12.19
N MET A 233 -1.00 -3.74 -12.51
CA MET A 233 -1.85 -4.89 -12.80
C MET A 233 -1.37 -5.69 -14.04
N GLU A 234 -0.64 -5.06 -14.95
CA GLU A 234 -0.01 -5.71 -16.10
C GLU A 234 1.09 -6.72 -15.70
N ALA A 235 1.66 -6.59 -14.49
CA ALA A 235 2.78 -7.40 -14.01
C ALA A 235 2.39 -8.52 -13.04
N TYR A 236 1.16 -8.48 -12.52
CA TYR A 236 0.70 -9.37 -11.46
C TYR A 236 -0.70 -9.92 -11.74
N ILE A 237 -0.99 -11.09 -11.18
CA ILE A 237 -2.39 -11.50 -11.05
C ILE A 237 -3.05 -10.61 -10.02
N THR A 238 -4.21 -10.07 -10.41
CA THR A 238 -5.02 -9.18 -9.59
C THR A 238 -6.39 -9.81 -9.32
N LEU A 239 -6.75 -9.90 -8.05
CA LEU A 239 -8.09 -10.22 -7.61
C LEU A 239 -8.79 -8.92 -7.21
N ILE A 240 -9.89 -8.60 -7.89
CA ILE A 240 -10.68 -7.40 -7.62
C ILE A 240 -11.77 -7.75 -6.60
N ASN A 241 -11.87 -6.97 -5.53
CA ASN A 241 -12.87 -7.12 -4.46
C ASN A 241 -12.92 -8.54 -3.88
N TYR A 242 -11.75 -9.16 -3.70
CA TYR A 242 -11.66 -10.50 -3.15
C TYR A 242 -12.26 -10.54 -1.73
N PRO A 243 -13.31 -11.34 -1.48
CA PRO A 243 -14.07 -11.26 -0.23
C PRO A 243 -13.22 -11.39 1.04
N ASN A 244 -12.16 -12.20 0.99
CA ASN A 244 -11.33 -12.47 2.16
C ASN A 244 -10.46 -11.29 2.60
N PHE A 245 -10.27 -10.27 1.76
CA PHE A 245 -9.48 -9.08 2.08
C PHE A 245 -10.34 -7.83 2.22
N LYS A 246 -11.66 -7.94 2.10
CA LYS A 246 -12.55 -6.78 2.08
C LYS A 246 -12.55 -6.02 3.41
N ASP A 247 -12.36 -6.74 4.51
CA ASP A 247 -12.35 -6.15 5.87
C ASP A 247 -10.98 -5.53 6.24
N GLU A 248 -9.99 -5.62 5.34
CA GLU A 248 -8.63 -5.09 5.53
C GLU A 248 -8.55 -3.58 5.27
N ILE A 249 -9.58 -3.02 4.62
CA ILE A 249 -9.74 -1.57 4.45
C ILE A 249 -10.97 -1.10 5.23
N PRO A 250 -10.90 0.04 5.93
CA PRO A 250 -12.00 0.51 6.78
C PRO A 250 -13.05 1.32 6.01
N PHE A 251 -12.99 1.36 4.68
CA PHE A 251 -13.86 2.15 3.81
C PHE A 251 -14.39 1.32 2.64
N GLN A 252 -15.50 1.77 2.06
CA GLN A 252 -16.08 1.15 0.88
C GLN A 252 -15.41 1.69 -0.39
N ALA A 253 -14.51 0.90 -0.95
CA ALA A 253 -13.86 1.16 -2.23
C ALA A 253 -13.63 -0.14 -3.01
N ASP A 254 -13.20 -0.02 -4.26
CA ASP A 254 -12.63 -1.15 -4.98
C ASP A 254 -11.27 -1.51 -4.37
N LEU A 255 -11.09 -2.81 -4.10
CA LEU A 255 -9.87 -3.36 -3.53
C LEU A 255 -9.17 -4.24 -4.57
N TYR A 256 -7.92 -3.94 -4.87
CA TYR A 256 -7.12 -4.69 -5.83
C TYR A 256 -6.03 -5.47 -5.10
N ALA A 257 -6.15 -6.79 -5.09
CA ALA A 257 -5.22 -7.69 -4.43
C ALA A 257 -4.27 -8.33 -5.45
N HIS A 258 -3.01 -7.93 -5.42
CA HIS A 258 -1.92 -8.41 -6.26
C HIS A 258 -1.15 -9.51 -5.57
N ILE A 259 -0.86 -10.60 -6.27
CA ILE A 259 -0.03 -11.66 -5.71
C ILE A 259 1.40 -11.49 -6.22
N VAL A 260 2.27 -10.98 -5.35
CA VAL A 260 3.62 -10.53 -5.71
C VAL A 260 4.71 -11.58 -5.49
N TRP A 261 4.49 -12.58 -4.61
CA TRP A 261 5.49 -13.61 -4.24
C TRP A 261 4.90 -15.03 -4.07
N PRO A 262 4.49 -15.70 -5.14
CA PRO A 262 3.69 -16.92 -5.04
C PRO A 262 4.46 -18.19 -4.62
N TYR A 263 5.78 -18.14 -4.42
CA TYR A 263 6.58 -19.31 -4.03
C TYR A 263 6.35 -19.78 -2.59
N THR A 264 5.58 -19.04 -1.80
CA THR A 264 5.20 -19.43 -0.46
C THR A 264 3.77 -19.96 -0.48
N THR A 265 3.47 -20.98 0.33
CA THR A 265 2.08 -21.37 0.64
C THR A 265 1.38 -20.31 1.50
N ASP A 266 2.04 -19.18 1.74
CA ASP A 266 1.62 -18.10 2.60
C ASP A 266 0.99 -17.01 1.74
N ILE A 267 -0.24 -16.67 2.09
CA ILE A 267 -1.00 -15.57 1.50
C ILE A 267 -0.36 -14.19 1.83
N GLY A 268 0.68 -14.14 2.69
CA GLY A 268 1.51 -12.95 2.98
C GLY A 268 2.28 -12.38 1.78
N SER A 269 2.29 -13.11 0.66
CA SER A 269 2.74 -12.63 -0.64
C SER A 269 1.74 -11.73 -1.38
N THR A 270 0.60 -11.43 -0.77
CA THR A 270 -0.41 -10.55 -1.36
C THR A 270 -0.11 -9.10 -0.99
N ARG A 271 -0.26 -8.19 -1.95
CA ARG A 271 -0.34 -6.75 -1.71
C ARG A 271 -1.72 -6.28 -2.09
N ILE A 272 -2.39 -5.60 -1.19
CA ILE A 272 -3.67 -4.97 -1.51
C ILE A 272 -3.47 -3.48 -1.71
N GLN A 273 -4.21 -2.91 -2.65
CA GLN A 273 -4.27 -1.47 -2.87
C GLN A 273 -5.71 -1.00 -3.04
N ALA A 274 -6.02 0.15 -2.46
CA ALA A 274 -7.31 0.82 -2.61
C ALA A 274 -7.13 2.33 -2.41
N GLN A 275 -7.98 3.14 -3.03
CA GLN A 275 -8.05 4.56 -2.74
C GLN A 275 -9.16 4.82 -1.73
N ASP A 276 -8.85 5.52 -0.64
CA ASP A 276 -9.88 6.03 0.27
C ASP A 276 -10.68 7.10 -0.48
N PRO A 277 -11.99 6.89 -0.74
CA PRO A 277 -12.79 7.84 -1.49
C PRO A 277 -13.04 9.16 -0.74
N ALA A 278 -12.80 9.20 0.58
CA ALA A 278 -13.00 10.39 1.40
C ALA A 278 -11.75 11.27 1.48
N THR A 279 -10.55 10.67 1.57
CA THR A 279 -9.29 11.42 1.70
C THR A 279 -8.51 11.50 0.40
N GLY A 280 -8.76 10.59 -0.54
CA GLY A 280 -7.94 10.40 -1.73
C GLY A 280 -6.65 9.62 -1.47
N ASP A 281 -6.35 9.26 -0.21
CA ASP A 281 -5.15 8.52 0.16
C ASP A 281 -5.15 7.14 -0.49
N ILE A 282 -3.97 6.73 -0.95
CA ILE A 282 -3.77 5.40 -1.49
C ILE A 282 -3.26 4.48 -0.38
N TRP A 283 -4.11 3.53 -0.01
CA TRP A 283 -3.83 2.49 0.95
C TRP A 283 -3.11 1.34 0.26
N PHE A 284 -2.03 0.87 0.88
CA PHE A 284 -1.22 -0.23 0.37
C PHE A 284 -0.61 -1.04 1.52
N GLY A 285 -0.62 -2.36 1.41
CA GLY A 285 0.00 -3.20 2.42
C GLY A 285 -0.21 -4.69 2.24
N VAL A 286 0.20 -5.43 3.27
CA VAL A 286 0.00 -6.88 3.38
C VAL A 286 -1.20 -7.13 4.30
N PRO A 287 -2.29 -7.74 3.82
CA PRO A 287 -3.49 -7.93 4.63
C PRO A 287 -3.20 -8.73 5.90
N LEU A 288 -2.41 -9.80 5.80
CA LEU A 288 -2.24 -10.75 6.90
C LEU A 288 -1.31 -10.28 8.02
N THR A 289 -0.47 -9.28 7.75
CA THR A 289 0.38 -8.68 8.80
C THR A 289 -0.29 -7.48 9.45
N GLY A 290 -1.46 -7.05 8.94
CA GLY A 290 -2.17 -5.84 9.41
C GLY A 290 -1.53 -4.53 8.97
N ASP A 291 -0.53 -4.55 8.08
CA ASP A 291 0.22 -3.35 7.64
C ASP A 291 -0.47 -2.59 6.48
N VAL A 292 -1.80 -2.70 6.37
CA VAL A 292 -2.57 -1.98 5.35
C VAL A 292 -2.90 -0.58 5.87
N GLY A 293 -2.38 0.43 5.18
CA GLY A 293 -2.58 1.82 5.54
C GLY A 293 -2.15 2.76 4.42
N PRO A 294 -2.34 4.07 4.59
CA PRO A 294 -1.84 5.05 3.64
C PRO A 294 -0.32 4.92 3.52
N LYS A 295 0.19 4.90 2.28
CA LYS A 295 1.64 4.88 2.00
C LYS A 295 2.04 6.11 1.22
N PRO A 296 3.28 6.63 1.39
CA PRO A 296 3.82 7.60 0.47
C PRO A 296 3.99 6.98 -0.92
N ALA A 297 3.93 7.81 -1.96
CA ALA A 297 4.20 7.37 -3.33
C ALA A 297 5.64 6.88 -3.46
N VAL A 298 5.88 5.92 -4.36
CA VAL A 298 7.23 5.46 -4.70
C VAL A 298 8.03 6.62 -5.31
N ASP A 299 9.20 6.90 -4.73
CA ASP A 299 10.15 7.86 -5.27
C ASP A 299 10.98 7.22 -6.39
N TYR A 300 10.48 7.36 -7.62
CA TYR A 300 11.13 6.83 -8.82
C TYR A 300 12.43 7.57 -9.17
N GLU A 301 12.58 8.84 -8.79
CA GLU A 301 13.83 9.57 -8.97
C GLU A 301 14.93 9.01 -8.07
N ALA A 302 14.64 8.80 -6.79
CA ALA A 302 15.57 8.18 -5.86
C ALA A 302 15.88 6.72 -6.24
N ARG A 303 14.87 5.99 -6.75
CA ARG A 303 15.02 4.58 -7.14
C ARG A 303 15.95 4.40 -8.35
N TYR A 304 15.86 5.28 -9.34
CA TYR A 304 16.58 5.14 -10.61
C TYR A 304 17.72 6.14 -10.82
N GLY A 305 17.85 7.14 -9.95
CA GLY A 305 18.91 8.15 -10.02
C GLY A 305 18.80 9.08 -11.23
N VAL A 306 17.60 9.22 -11.79
CA VAL A 306 17.29 10.08 -12.94
C VAL A 306 16.05 10.91 -12.64
N ALA A 307 15.90 12.07 -13.28
CA ALA A 307 14.70 12.89 -13.12
C ALA A 307 13.48 12.17 -13.73
N ILE A 308 12.35 12.22 -13.02
CA ILE A 308 11.10 11.55 -13.42
C ILE A 308 9.95 12.52 -13.17
N THR A 309 9.32 12.99 -14.25
CA THR A 309 8.11 13.83 -14.15
C THR A 309 6.88 12.94 -14.28
N ASN A 310 5.95 13.01 -13.33
CA ASN A 310 4.68 12.32 -13.45
C ASN A 310 3.68 13.16 -14.28
N HIS A 311 3.43 12.74 -15.52
CA HIS A 311 2.40 13.33 -16.40
C HIS A 311 1.07 12.61 -16.34
N TYR A 312 0.93 11.56 -15.51
CA TYR A 312 -0.34 10.87 -15.38
C TYR A 312 -1.39 11.87 -14.87
N PRO A 313 -2.51 12.10 -15.59
CA PRO A 313 -3.46 13.16 -15.27
C PRO A 313 -3.94 13.06 -13.83
N GLU A 314 -4.04 14.15 -13.07
CA GLU A 314 -4.60 14.10 -11.72
C GLU A 314 -6.06 13.59 -11.73
N GLY A 315 -6.47 12.98 -10.63
CA GLY A 315 -7.81 12.40 -10.53
C GLY A 315 -8.79 13.50 -10.19
N SER A 316 -9.94 13.53 -10.85
CA SER A 316 -11.09 14.20 -10.24
C SER A 316 -11.37 13.45 -8.93
N ALA A 317 -11.15 14.11 -7.79
CA ALA A 317 -11.62 13.60 -6.51
C ALA A 317 -13.08 13.17 -6.72
N LYS A 318 -13.41 11.90 -6.42
CA LYS A 318 -14.80 11.42 -6.51
C LYS A 318 -15.62 12.44 -5.69
N THR A 319 -16.44 13.25 -6.36
CA THR A 319 -17.39 14.12 -5.68
C THR A 319 -18.38 13.17 -5.02
N SER A 320 -18.08 12.82 -3.77
CA SER A 320 -18.91 11.96 -2.97
C SER A 320 -20.28 12.62 -2.90
N THR A 321 -21.30 11.98 -3.46
CA THR A 321 -22.63 12.13 -2.88
C THR A 321 -22.50 11.56 -1.46
N PRO A 322 -22.62 12.37 -0.40
CA PRO A 322 -22.36 11.91 0.95
C PRO A 322 -23.35 10.79 1.28
N PRO A 323 -22.91 9.65 1.83
CA PRO A 323 -23.83 8.75 2.49
C PRO A 323 -24.43 9.51 3.67
N SER A 324 -25.75 9.55 3.72
CA SER A 324 -26.53 10.19 4.78
C SER A 324 -26.06 9.74 6.17
N GLY A 325 -25.54 10.69 6.95
CA GLY A 325 -25.59 10.80 8.41
C GLY A 325 -25.18 9.58 9.25
N THR A 326 -23.88 9.52 9.61
CA THR A 326 -23.24 8.96 10.84
C THR A 326 -21.81 8.49 10.55
N ALA A 327 -21.56 7.95 9.35
CA ALA A 327 -20.24 7.47 8.92
C ALA A 327 -19.14 8.55 8.88
N GLY A 328 -19.50 9.82 8.67
CA GLY A 328 -18.53 10.93 8.59
C GLY A 328 -17.84 11.28 9.92
N LYS A 329 -18.54 11.21 11.06
CA LYS A 329 -17.97 11.60 12.37
C LYS A 329 -16.97 10.57 12.88
N SER A 330 -17.31 9.28 12.77
CA SER A 330 -16.43 8.19 13.19
C SER A 330 -15.14 8.13 12.36
N GLN A 331 -15.23 8.40 11.05
CA GLN A 331 -14.04 8.45 10.17
C GLN A 331 -13.15 9.66 10.48
N ARG A 332 -13.73 10.86 10.66
CA ARG A 332 -12.97 12.05 11.08
C ARG A 332 -12.28 11.83 12.43
N LEU A 333 -12.97 11.20 13.38
CA LEU A 333 -12.41 10.87 14.70
C LEU A 333 -11.24 9.89 14.60
N ARG A 334 -11.30 8.90 13.70
CA ARG A 334 -10.20 7.96 13.46
C ARG A 334 -8.97 8.65 12.89
N ASN A 335 -9.15 9.49 11.87
CA ASN A 335 -8.03 10.23 11.25
C ASN A 335 -7.39 11.19 12.26
N PHE A 336 -8.21 11.87 13.05
CA PHE A 336 -7.74 12.72 14.14
C PHE A 336 -6.89 11.94 15.15
N MET A 337 -7.32 10.74 15.54
CA MET A 337 -6.54 9.90 16.47
C MET A 337 -5.22 9.41 15.89
N LEU A 338 -5.14 9.12 14.58
CA LEU A 338 -3.90 8.75 13.91
C LEU A 338 -2.89 9.91 13.92
N THR A 339 -3.31 11.10 13.49
CA THR A 339 -2.45 12.30 13.47
C THR A 339 -2.02 12.69 14.87
N TRP A 340 -2.97 12.76 15.81
CA TRP A 340 -2.68 13.11 17.20
C TRP A 340 -1.74 12.09 17.86
N GLY A 341 -1.91 10.79 17.58
CA GLY A 341 -0.99 9.75 18.03
C GLY A 341 0.44 9.98 17.54
N GLN A 342 0.62 10.28 16.25
CA GLN A 342 1.94 10.57 15.67
C GLN A 342 2.60 11.80 16.34
N GLU A 343 1.85 12.88 16.56
CA GLU A 343 2.34 14.07 17.26
C GLU A 343 2.81 13.75 18.69
N MET A 344 2.15 12.79 19.34
CA MET A 344 2.49 12.32 20.68
C MET A 344 3.57 11.22 20.70
N GLY A 345 4.00 10.74 19.54
CA GLY A 345 4.91 9.59 19.41
C GLY A 345 4.30 8.29 19.94
N GLN A 346 2.99 8.11 19.74
CA GLN A 346 2.18 7.00 20.24
C GLN A 346 1.33 6.42 19.09
N ALA A 347 1.33 5.10 18.92
CA ALA A 347 0.55 4.42 17.90
C ALA A 347 -0.77 3.89 18.48
N TYR A 348 -1.89 4.56 18.18
CA TYR A 348 -3.21 4.16 18.65
C TYR A 348 -3.94 3.27 17.65
N GLN A 349 -4.54 2.19 18.16
CA GLN A 349 -5.45 1.31 17.42
C GLN A 349 -6.89 1.51 17.90
N ALA A 350 -7.85 1.45 16.97
CA ALA A 350 -9.27 1.46 17.29
C ALA A 350 -9.74 0.09 17.77
N TYR A 351 -10.61 0.06 18.77
CA TYR A 351 -11.20 -1.18 19.30
C TYR A 351 -12.73 -1.07 19.34
N SER A 352 -13.39 -2.21 19.19
CA SER A 352 -14.85 -2.35 19.21
C SER A 352 -15.26 -3.52 20.11
N PRO A 353 -16.54 -3.65 20.46
CA PRO A 353 -17.02 -4.82 21.21
C PRO A 353 -16.70 -6.17 20.53
N ASP A 354 -16.71 -6.20 19.19
CA ASP A 354 -16.37 -7.39 18.39
C ASP A 354 -14.86 -7.68 18.40
N GLN A 355 -14.03 -6.65 18.59
CA GLN A 355 -12.58 -6.72 18.65
C GLN A 355 -12.05 -5.92 19.85
N PRO A 356 -12.20 -6.43 21.08
CA PRO A 356 -11.73 -5.74 22.28
C PRO A 356 -10.21 -5.85 22.44
N ALA A 357 -9.59 -4.79 22.93
CA ALA A 357 -8.20 -4.84 23.38
C ALA A 357 -8.09 -5.64 24.69
N ASP A 358 -6.92 -6.22 24.93
CA ASP A 358 -6.53 -6.69 26.26
C ASP A 358 -5.79 -5.57 27.01
N PHE A 359 -6.54 -4.67 27.65
CA PHE A 359 -5.95 -3.58 28.41
C PHE A 359 -5.59 -4.05 29.82
N TYR A 360 -4.37 -4.56 29.97
CA TYR A 360 -3.83 -5.08 31.24
C TYR A 360 -4.72 -6.15 31.91
N GLY A 361 -5.31 -7.05 31.11
CA GLY A 361 -6.20 -8.11 31.59
C GLY A 361 -7.69 -7.76 31.54
N ALA A 362 -8.06 -6.52 31.21
CA ALA A 362 -9.44 -6.11 30.96
C ALA A 362 -9.74 -6.11 29.45
N LYS A 363 -10.77 -6.84 29.03
CA LYS A 363 -11.26 -6.81 27.65
C LYS A 363 -12.14 -5.59 27.42
N LEU A 364 -11.67 -4.61 26.65
CA LEU A 364 -12.36 -3.34 26.42
C LEU A 364 -12.25 -2.87 24.95
N PRO A 365 -13.28 -2.21 24.39
CA PRO A 365 -14.61 -2.06 24.96
C PRO A 365 -15.43 -3.37 24.86
N GLN A 366 -16.53 -3.48 25.58
CA GLN A 366 -17.56 -4.51 25.39
C GLN A 366 -18.87 -3.84 24.98
N GLU A 367 -19.88 -4.62 24.59
CA GLU A 367 -21.21 -4.09 24.24
C GLU A 367 -21.81 -3.29 25.40
N ASP A 368 -21.76 -3.86 26.60
CA ASP A 368 -22.17 -3.22 27.85
C ASP A 368 -21.09 -3.49 28.90
N PHE A 369 -20.56 -2.44 29.54
CA PHE A 369 -19.55 -2.60 30.59
C PHE A 369 -19.60 -1.46 31.62
N GLU A 370 -19.10 -1.76 32.82
CA GLU A 370 -18.98 -0.80 33.91
C GLU A 370 -17.56 -0.23 33.99
N ILE A 371 -17.47 1.07 34.23
CA ILE A 371 -16.21 1.77 34.52
C ILE A 371 -16.29 2.48 35.87
N ALA A 372 -15.16 2.68 36.54
CA ALA A 372 -15.06 3.59 37.67
C ALA A 372 -14.69 4.99 37.15
N LEU A 373 -15.61 5.95 37.26
CA LEU A 373 -15.43 7.34 36.83
C LEU A 373 -15.77 8.28 37.99
N ASP A 374 -14.83 9.13 38.39
CA ASP A 374 -14.96 10.08 39.51
C ASP A 374 -15.41 9.42 40.83
N GLY A 375 -14.91 8.21 41.10
CA GLY A 375 -15.23 7.44 42.31
C GLY A 375 -16.63 6.80 42.32
N LYS A 376 -17.31 6.76 41.16
CA LYS A 376 -18.61 6.09 40.98
C LYS A 376 -18.51 5.07 39.86
N THR A 377 -19.26 3.98 39.98
CA THR A 377 -19.48 3.06 38.87
C THR A 377 -20.47 3.68 37.88
N ARG A 378 -20.10 3.69 36.60
CA ARG A 378 -20.90 4.22 35.48
C ARG A 378 -21.03 3.13 34.42
N GLN A 379 -22.17 3.08 33.75
CA GLN A 379 -22.43 2.13 32.68
C GLN A 379 -22.05 2.76 31.34
N VAL A 380 -21.31 2.02 30.52
CA VAL A 380 -20.99 2.37 29.14
C VAL A 380 -21.66 1.35 28.22
N GLN A 381 -22.30 1.85 27.15
CA GLN A 381 -23.04 1.03 26.20
C GLN A 381 -22.64 1.39 24.77
N ALA A 382 -22.37 0.39 23.94
CA ALA A 382 -22.18 0.54 22.51
C ALA A 382 -23.54 0.57 21.80
N GLY A 383 -23.68 1.40 20.76
CA GLY A 383 -24.91 1.55 19.97
C GLY A 383 -25.58 2.92 20.09
N ASP A 384 -26.74 3.05 19.45
CA ASP A 384 -27.41 4.34 19.26
C ASP A 384 -28.10 4.88 20.52
N GLU A 385 -28.54 3.98 21.41
CA GLU A 385 -29.27 4.29 22.64
C GLU A 385 -28.44 3.87 23.87
N ALA A 386 -28.28 4.76 24.85
CA ALA A 386 -27.64 4.47 26.13
C ALA A 386 -28.32 5.24 27.27
N ASP A 387 -28.46 4.59 28.43
CA ASP A 387 -29.10 5.18 29.62
C ASP A 387 -28.13 6.05 30.45
N ASP A 388 -26.82 5.83 30.30
CA ASP A 388 -25.77 6.51 31.06
C ASP A 388 -24.69 7.11 30.14
N LEU A 389 -23.66 6.35 29.76
CA LEU A 389 -22.64 6.78 28.81
C LEU A 389 -22.79 6.01 27.49
N ARG A 390 -22.97 6.74 26.39
CA ARG A 390 -22.94 6.16 25.04
C ARG A 390 -21.52 6.10 24.52
N LEU A 391 -21.05 4.93 24.12
CA LEU A 391 -19.75 4.78 23.47
C LEU A 391 -19.81 5.26 22.02
N LEU A 392 -18.91 6.17 21.66
CA LEU A 392 -18.74 6.68 20.30
C LEU A 392 -17.54 6.04 19.62
N ALA A 393 -16.43 5.85 20.35
CA ALA A 393 -15.25 5.13 19.89
C ALA A 393 -14.34 4.75 21.06
N ALA A 394 -13.50 3.74 20.85
CA ALA A 394 -12.44 3.36 21.79
C ALA A 394 -11.10 3.23 21.06
N TYR A 395 -10.03 3.74 21.66
CA TYR A 395 -8.67 3.67 21.12
C TYR A 395 -7.68 3.32 22.21
N SER A 396 -6.66 2.53 21.88
CA SER A 396 -5.57 2.24 22.81
C SER A 396 -4.24 2.08 22.09
N ASP A 397 -3.17 2.53 22.73
CA ASP A 397 -1.79 2.31 22.31
C ASP A 397 -1.19 1.04 22.95
N ILE A 398 -1.99 0.18 23.59
CA ILE A 398 -1.51 -1.01 24.35
C ILE A 398 -0.60 -1.94 23.53
N GLU A 399 -0.81 -2.04 22.23
CA GLU A 399 0.01 -2.84 21.29
C GLU A 399 1.16 -2.06 20.63
N ASP A 400 1.34 -0.78 20.98
CA ASP A 400 2.41 0.05 20.44
C ASP A 400 3.80 -0.50 20.84
N LYS A 401 4.59 -0.87 19.83
CA LYS A 401 5.97 -1.36 19.99
C LYS A 401 7.02 -0.28 19.68
N THR A 402 6.59 0.87 19.19
CA THR A 402 7.44 1.97 18.73
C THR A 402 7.73 2.96 19.86
N ASN A 403 6.77 3.17 20.76
CA ASN A 403 6.97 4.00 21.95
C ASN A 403 7.76 3.23 23.03
N PRO A 404 9.00 3.66 23.37
CA PRO A 404 9.85 2.97 24.34
C PRO A 404 9.40 3.16 25.80
N LYS A 405 8.48 4.08 26.08
CA LYS A 405 7.90 4.25 27.42
C LYS A 405 6.98 3.06 27.72
N PRO A 406 6.91 2.58 28.97
CA PRO A 406 6.02 1.48 29.33
C PRO A 406 4.56 1.91 29.54
N GLU A 407 4.30 3.21 29.62
CA GLU A 407 2.96 3.80 29.83
C GLU A 407 2.06 3.52 28.63
N ARG A 408 0.83 3.05 28.90
CA ARG A 408 -0.20 2.77 27.89
C ARG A 408 -1.52 3.35 28.33
N HIS A 409 -2.30 3.76 27.36
CA HIS A 409 -3.50 4.56 27.51
C HIS A 409 -4.66 3.86 26.82
N PHE A 410 -5.81 3.91 27.47
CA PHE A 410 -7.07 3.51 26.86
C PHE A 410 -8.01 4.71 26.86
N TYR A 411 -8.38 5.18 25.68
CA TYR A 411 -9.30 6.28 25.49
C TYR A 411 -10.70 5.79 25.14
N LEU A 412 -11.69 6.32 25.83
CA LEU A 412 -13.11 6.20 25.48
C LEU A 412 -13.63 7.56 25.06
N PHE A 413 -14.12 7.65 23.83
CA PHE A 413 -14.91 8.77 23.33
C PHE A 413 -16.36 8.44 23.61
N VAL A 414 -17.01 9.23 24.45
CA VAL A 414 -18.37 8.95 24.93
C VAL A 414 -19.25 10.18 24.83
N GLU A 415 -20.55 9.95 24.81
CA GLU A 415 -21.56 10.97 25.04
C GLU A 415 -22.23 10.73 26.39
N ASP A 416 -22.14 11.73 27.27
CA ASP A 416 -22.79 11.75 28.59
C ASP A 416 -23.97 12.72 28.51
N LYS A 417 -25.18 12.20 28.27
CA LYS A 417 -26.42 12.98 28.14
C LYS A 417 -26.32 14.13 27.13
N GLY A 418 -25.83 13.83 25.93
CA GLY A 418 -25.63 14.79 24.85
C GLY A 418 -24.39 15.67 25.00
N GLN A 419 -23.53 15.43 26.00
CA GLN A 419 -22.25 16.11 26.15
C GLN A 419 -21.09 15.18 25.77
N PRO A 420 -20.28 15.52 24.75
CA PRO A 420 -19.13 14.72 24.38
C PRO A 420 -18.05 14.78 25.46
N ARG A 421 -17.51 13.62 25.85
CA ARG A 421 -16.40 13.47 26.78
C ARG A 421 -15.35 12.53 26.23
N ILE A 422 -14.10 12.74 26.62
CA ILE A 422 -13.01 11.82 26.35
C ILE A 422 -12.46 11.36 27.69
N LEU A 423 -12.62 10.08 27.96
CA LEU A 423 -12.15 9.44 29.17
C LEU A 423 -10.85 8.70 28.88
N ILE A 424 -9.94 8.67 29.85
CA ILE A 424 -8.65 7.98 29.77
C ILE A 424 -8.47 7.06 30.97
N ALA A 425 -8.00 5.84 30.71
CA ALA A 425 -7.42 4.94 31.71
C ALA A 425 -5.94 4.71 31.40
N GLU A 426 -5.13 4.66 32.46
CA GLU A 426 -3.67 4.45 32.39
C GLU A 426 -3.25 3.19 33.16
N GLU A 427 -4.19 2.59 33.90
CA GLU A 427 -3.98 1.43 34.76
C GLU A 427 -5.02 0.34 34.44
N GLY A 428 -4.64 -0.91 34.69
CA GLY A 428 -5.53 -2.07 34.57
C GLY A 428 -6.64 -2.12 35.63
N PRO A 429 -7.43 -3.20 35.65
CA PRO A 429 -8.53 -3.35 36.59
C PRO A 429 -8.06 -3.42 38.05
N ASP A 430 -8.84 -2.84 38.96
CA ASP A 430 -8.58 -2.89 40.40
C ASP A 430 -8.92 -4.27 41.01
N ALA A 431 -8.80 -4.39 42.34
CA ALA A 431 -9.10 -5.63 43.07
C ALA A 431 -10.58 -6.09 42.93
N LYS A 432 -11.48 -5.24 42.44
CA LYS A 432 -12.88 -5.55 42.15
C LYS A 432 -13.13 -5.79 40.65
N GLY A 433 -12.09 -5.72 39.82
CA GLY A 433 -12.20 -5.88 38.38
C GLY A 433 -12.59 -4.61 37.62
N GLN A 434 -12.64 -3.44 38.28
CA GLN A 434 -13.07 -2.20 37.64
C GLN A 434 -11.88 -1.41 37.10
N VAL A 435 -11.96 -0.96 35.85
CA VAL A 435 -10.97 -0.05 35.25
C VAL A 435 -11.35 1.38 35.60
N HIS A 436 -10.37 2.14 36.09
CA HIS A 436 -10.56 3.52 36.53
C HIS A 436 -10.28 4.49 35.39
N PHE A 437 -11.33 5.25 35.02
CA PHE A 437 -11.28 6.29 34.02
C PHE A 437 -11.40 7.67 34.66
N LYS A 438 -10.79 8.66 34.01
CA LYS A 438 -10.94 10.10 34.32
C LYS A 438 -11.09 10.87 33.02
N ASP A 439 -11.59 12.11 33.06
CA ASP A 439 -11.52 12.97 31.87
C ASP A 439 -10.06 13.18 31.45
N THR A 440 -9.81 13.16 30.15
CA THR A 440 -8.49 13.49 29.62
C THR A 440 -8.11 14.91 30.00
N ALA A 441 -6.86 15.09 30.47
CA ALA A 441 -6.29 16.41 30.69
C ALA A 441 -5.79 17.04 29.37
N ASN A 442 -5.67 16.28 28.29
CA ASN A 442 -5.15 16.77 27.01
C ASN A 442 -6.15 17.75 26.36
N GLN A 443 -5.79 19.02 26.24
CA GLN A 443 -6.65 20.06 25.67
C GLN A 443 -6.75 19.96 24.15
N ALA A 444 -5.66 19.61 23.45
CA ALA A 444 -5.66 19.45 22.00
C ALA A 444 -6.58 18.30 21.58
N LEU A 445 -6.49 17.17 22.29
CA LEU A 445 -7.36 16.01 22.05
C LEU A 445 -8.85 16.35 22.24
N ARG A 446 -9.18 17.09 23.31
CA ARG A 446 -10.55 17.55 23.57
C ARG A 446 -11.06 18.51 22.50
N GLN A 447 -10.25 19.48 22.11
CA GLN A 447 -10.64 20.48 21.12
C GLN A 447 -10.90 19.85 19.75
N GLY A 448 -9.98 19.00 19.26
CA GLY A 448 -10.16 18.34 17.98
C GLY A 448 -11.35 17.38 17.95
N PHE A 449 -11.63 16.68 19.06
CA PHE A 449 -12.85 15.88 19.15
C PHE A 449 -14.14 16.72 19.13
N LEU A 450 -14.15 17.86 19.84
CA LEU A 450 -15.31 18.76 19.87
C LEU A 450 -15.62 19.32 18.48
N GLU A 451 -14.61 19.65 17.69
CA GLU A 451 -14.79 20.08 16.30
C GLU A 451 -15.48 18.99 15.47
N ILE A 452 -15.01 17.75 15.60
CA ILE A 452 -15.57 16.59 14.88
C ILE A 452 -17.00 16.25 15.33
N TYR A 453 -17.27 16.40 16.63
CA TYR A 453 -18.57 16.09 17.22
C TYR A 453 -19.65 17.13 16.86
N ASN A 454 -19.28 18.42 16.81
CA ASN A 454 -20.21 19.53 16.56
C ASN A 454 -20.52 19.77 15.07
N ASP A 455 -19.67 19.30 14.15
CA ASP A 455 -19.98 19.19 12.72
C ASP A 455 -21.08 18.16 12.46
#